data_AF-A0A0G0VBE7-F1
#
_entry.id   AF-A0A0G0VBE7-F1
#
_cell.length_a   1.000
_cell.length_b   1.000
_cell.length_c   1.000
_cell.angle_alpha   90.00
_cell.angle_beta   90.00
_cell.angle_gamma   90.00
#
_symmetry.space_group_name_H-M   'P 1'
#
loop_
_entity.id
_entity.type
_entity.pdbx_description
1 polymer ?
#
loop_
_entity_poly.entity_id
_entity_poly.type
_entity_poly.pdbx_seq_one_letter_code
_entity_poly.pdbx_strand_id
1 'polypeptide(L)'
;MHLGSQPSASCSWRWISAACVILVMLRVLQLLSYAPMLYGWEFAQFGQLAFDISQGHVDPAPSIGAFLARYQYGSFAQGTLVPVFGAVVFSWLGFGPTIWALHAVAITSEVFTFVLVLVFVTNQIKNKTLCLLAAALWIFGSTFTTAWQLMPYGNHTGFLWIPILLVIFLIKDPNERPWFEWVYPMVIVAIGYMMYRLNLAAILAFGGVLFLHPGQRAKTGGIVSVLFGLLIAIFTLWALGLLGNTNASLDHRRSLLPWINPANMKNELPFVWVKLWWLLPTAPQELGGMWQTAYKTILLASIPIGLVLSFGKTGSKNILRFPILWACFALIPLMISDVYVQRYYLNGYYALILGWIGILANIHFSNIRPVIVACAVFLIGCGIWDNAAMVRPEGFVTSLHYDGFRLWRLLGLHDIDPDEIPFYNRLMKEGNVNQWIMAASTSKGSCYGEPMIVLRHKPMEPESHLSGLPIPLANAIRGGMGRVPAPNANLFSGWSTGGLTRAIEQARQEFPNDPPDLEAIGRGAWIVCERSFSCLETALEKLPTDQANLVMNGAKKESWHWEKILVVNQKNH
;
A
#
# COMPACT_ATOMS: atom_id res chain seq x y z
N MET A 1 11.38 -49.99 27.28
CA MET A 1 10.29 -49.79 26.31
C MET A 1 9.89 -48.33 26.38
N HIS A 2 10.44 -47.52 25.47
CA HIS A 2 10.12 -46.10 25.36
C HIS A 2 8.70 -45.93 24.83
N LEU A 3 7.82 -45.38 25.67
CA LEU A 3 6.57 -44.79 25.22
C LEU A 3 6.92 -43.63 24.29
N GLY A 4 6.73 -43.87 22.99
CA GLY A 4 6.75 -42.82 21.98
C GLY A 4 5.65 -41.81 22.31
N SER A 5 6.05 -40.66 22.83
CA SER A 5 5.23 -39.46 22.77
C SER A 5 5.07 -39.10 21.30
N GLN A 6 3.91 -39.44 20.74
CA GLN A 6 3.48 -38.88 19.47
C GLN A 6 3.62 -37.35 19.53
N PRO A 7 4.15 -36.68 18.49
CA PRO A 7 4.12 -35.23 18.44
C PRO A 7 2.66 -34.79 18.47
N SER A 8 2.28 -34.15 19.58
CA SER A 8 0.97 -33.56 19.77
C SER A 8 0.67 -32.62 18.60
N ALA A 9 -0.53 -32.76 18.04
CA ALA A 9 -0.98 -32.16 16.79
C ALA A 9 -0.57 -30.69 16.61
N SER A 10 0.60 -30.48 15.99
CA SER A 10 0.96 -29.21 15.35
C SER A 10 -0.02 -28.97 14.20
N CYS A 11 -0.32 -27.71 13.88
CA CYS A 11 -1.15 -27.39 12.72
C CYS A 11 -0.60 -28.10 11.48
N SER A 12 -1.31 -29.13 11.01
CA SER A 12 -0.87 -29.90 9.86
C SER A 12 -0.76 -28.99 8.64
N TRP A 13 0.13 -29.28 7.70
CA TRP A 13 0.26 -28.56 6.42
C TRP A 13 -1.08 -28.24 5.74
N ARG A 14 -2.08 -29.13 5.87
CA ARG A 14 -3.46 -28.91 5.40
C ARG A 14 -4.11 -27.61 5.93
N TRP A 15 -3.88 -27.25 7.19
CA TRP A 15 -4.41 -26.01 7.80
C TRP A 15 -3.69 -24.77 7.26
N ILE A 16 -2.37 -24.85 7.11
CA ILE A 16 -1.57 -23.76 6.53
C ILE A 16 -2.03 -23.52 5.09
N SER A 17 -2.19 -24.58 4.30
CA SER A 17 -2.72 -24.49 2.94
C SER A 17 -4.12 -23.89 2.91
N ALA A 18 -5.05 -24.35 3.75
CA ALA A 18 -6.41 -23.82 3.80
C ALA A 18 -6.43 -22.33 4.16
N ALA A 19 -5.65 -21.89 5.15
CA ALA A 19 -5.57 -20.49 5.54
C ALA A 19 -4.97 -19.61 4.42
N CYS A 20 -3.97 -20.12 3.70
CA CYS A 20 -3.40 -19.42 2.53
C CYS A 20 -4.42 -19.32 1.39
N VAL A 21 -5.19 -20.38 1.12
CA VAL A 21 -6.26 -20.35 0.11
C VAL A 21 -7.33 -19.33 0.48
N ILE A 22 -7.74 -19.27 1.74
CA ILE A 22 -8.70 -18.26 2.23
C ILE A 22 -8.14 -16.85 2.03
N LEU A 23 -6.88 -16.61 2.41
CA LEU A 23 -6.23 -15.31 2.19
C LEU A 23 -6.25 -14.93 0.70
N VAL A 24 -5.82 -15.83 -0.19
CA VAL A 24 -5.81 -15.58 -1.63
C VAL A 24 -7.21 -15.29 -2.16
N MET A 25 -8.22 -16.09 -1.78
CA MET A 25 -9.60 -15.88 -2.21
C MET A 25 -10.15 -14.53 -1.74
N LEU A 26 -9.90 -14.14 -0.48
CA LEU A 26 -10.29 -12.84 0.05
C LEU A 26 -9.64 -11.69 -0.71
N ARG A 27 -8.33 -11.78 -0.97
CA ARG A 27 -7.60 -10.75 -1.72
C ARG A 27 -8.07 -10.64 -3.17
N VAL A 28 -8.33 -11.76 -3.84
CA VAL A 28 -8.90 -11.77 -5.19
C VAL A 28 -10.29 -11.13 -5.21
N LEU A 29 -11.17 -11.47 -4.26
CA LEU A 29 -12.49 -10.85 -4.16
C LEU A 29 -12.38 -9.34 -3.95
N GLN A 30 -11.53 -8.89 -3.02
CA GLN A 30 -11.34 -7.45 -2.77
C GLN A 30 -10.77 -6.73 -4.00
N LEU A 31 -9.82 -7.36 -4.69
CA LEU A 31 -9.23 -6.83 -5.91
C LEU A 31 -10.27 -6.71 -7.03
N LEU A 32 -11.15 -7.70 -7.19
CA LEU A 32 -12.27 -7.64 -8.13
C LEU A 32 -13.27 -6.53 -7.84
N SER A 33 -13.29 -5.91 -6.65
CA SER A 33 -14.12 -4.73 -6.35
C SER A 33 -13.36 -3.43 -6.54
N TYR A 34 -12.09 -3.40 -6.15
CA TYR A 34 -11.32 -2.17 -5.96
C TYR A 34 -10.30 -1.89 -7.06
N ALA A 35 -10.11 -2.81 -8.00
CA ALA A 35 -9.11 -2.72 -9.07
C ALA A 35 -8.95 -1.33 -9.72
N PRO A 36 -10.02 -0.59 -10.08
CA PRO A 36 -9.88 0.72 -10.72
C PRO A 36 -9.22 1.75 -9.81
N MET A 37 -9.47 1.65 -8.50
CA MET A 37 -8.91 2.54 -7.48
C MET A 37 -7.51 2.13 -7.03
N LEU A 38 -7.04 0.94 -7.42
CA LEU A 38 -5.73 0.41 -7.01
C LEU A 38 -4.66 0.60 -8.10
N TYR A 39 -5.03 1.16 -9.23
CA TYR A 39 -4.12 1.42 -10.35
C TYR A 39 -3.59 2.86 -10.31
N GLY A 40 -2.31 3.03 -10.65
CA GLY A 40 -1.66 4.31 -10.87
C GLY A 40 -0.47 4.14 -11.81
N TRP A 41 0.08 5.24 -12.35
CA TRP A 41 1.18 5.19 -13.30
C TRP A 41 2.42 4.47 -12.75
N GLU A 42 2.70 4.64 -11.46
CA GLU A 42 3.81 4.01 -10.75
C GLU A 42 3.71 2.49 -10.78
N PHE A 43 2.49 1.99 -10.64
CA PHE A 43 2.16 0.57 -10.63
C PHE A 43 2.31 -0.04 -12.02
N ALA A 44 1.90 0.67 -13.07
CA ALA A 44 2.02 0.19 -14.43
C ALA A 44 3.47 0.12 -14.94
N GLN A 45 4.35 1.02 -14.46
CA GLN A 45 5.78 0.98 -14.79
C GLN A 45 6.45 -0.34 -14.37
N PHE A 46 6.01 -0.97 -13.28
CA PHE A 46 6.55 -2.26 -12.84
C PHE A 46 6.30 -3.39 -13.84
N GLY A 47 5.27 -3.27 -14.68
CA GLY A 47 4.95 -4.24 -15.74
C GLY A 47 5.71 -4.01 -17.04
N GLN A 48 6.44 -2.89 -17.18
CA GLN A 48 7.06 -2.49 -18.45
C GLN A 48 8.07 -3.53 -18.95
N LEU A 49 8.94 -4.05 -18.07
CA LEU A 49 9.93 -5.06 -18.46
C LEU A 49 9.25 -6.33 -18.97
N ALA A 50 8.20 -6.80 -18.28
CA ALA A 50 7.43 -7.97 -18.71
C ALA A 50 6.78 -7.74 -20.08
N PHE A 51 6.30 -6.52 -20.33
CA PHE A 51 5.75 -6.13 -21.61
C PHE A 51 6.81 -6.10 -22.72
N ASP A 52 7.94 -5.42 -22.53
CA ASP A 52 9.01 -5.31 -23.53
C ASP A 52 9.58 -6.70 -23.91
N ILE A 53 9.74 -7.60 -22.92
CA ILE A 53 10.12 -9.00 -23.15
C ILE A 53 9.09 -9.71 -24.04
N SER A 54 7.79 -9.53 -23.76
CA SER A 54 6.72 -10.18 -24.53
C SER A 54 6.67 -9.74 -25.99
N GLN A 55 7.13 -8.52 -26.29
CA GLN A 55 7.19 -7.98 -27.64
C GLN A 55 8.51 -8.30 -28.36
N GLY A 56 9.46 -8.96 -27.70
CA GLY A 56 10.81 -9.17 -28.24
C GLY A 56 11.63 -7.89 -28.36
N HIS A 57 11.21 -6.80 -27.71
CA HIS A 57 11.80 -5.47 -27.79
C HIS A 57 12.44 -5.05 -26.47
N VAL A 58 13.28 -5.93 -25.90
CA VAL A 58 14.14 -5.50 -24.78
C VAL A 58 15.22 -4.62 -25.37
N ASP A 59 15.04 -3.30 -25.27
CA ASP A 59 16.05 -2.37 -25.73
C ASP A 59 17.39 -2.68 -25.03
N PRO A 60 18.49 -2.87 -25.79
CA PRO A 60 19.79 -3.13 -25.22
C PRO A 60 20.26 -1.87 -24.47
N ALA A 61 20.04 -1.87 -23.16
CA ALA A 61 20.56 -0.80 -22.31
C ALA A 61 22.10 -0.85 -22.35
N PRO A 62 22.80 0.29 -22.58
CA PRO A 62 24.25 0.33 -22.71
C PRO A 62 25.00 0.01 -21.42
N SER A 63 24.30 -0.08 -20.28
CA SER A 63 24.85 -0.45 -18.97
C SER A 63 23.76 -0.97 -18.03
N ILE A 64 24.18 -1.61 -16.93
CA ILE A 64 23.29 -2.01 -15.83
C ILE A 64 22.57 -0.79 -15.24
N GLY A 65 23.27 0.34 -15.08
CA GLY A 65 22.65 1.58 -14.60
C GLY A 65 21.56 2.11 -15.53
N ALA A 66 21.76 2.03 -16.84
CA ALA A 66 20.75 2.41 -17.82
C ALA A 66 19.54 1.47 -17.81
N PHE A 67 19.77 0.16 -17.61
CA PHE A 67 18.69 -0.81 -17.42
C PHE A 67 17.87 -0.50 -16.16
N LEU A 68 18.54 -0.28 -15.04
CA LEU A 68 17.89 0.07 -13.78
C LEU A 68 17.12 1.38 -13.88
N ALA A 69 17.71 2.44 -14.47
CA ALA A 69 17.02 3.72 -14.65
C ALA A 69 15.76 3.62 -15.54
N ARG A 70 15.71 2.65 -16.47
CA ARG A 70 14.58 2.43 -17.37
C ARG A 70 13.42 1.68 -16.71
N TYR A 71 13.73 0.62 -15.96
CA TYR A 71 12.71 -0.30 -15.44
C TYR A 71 12.43 -0.14 -13.95
N GLN A 72 13.26 0.62 -13.23
CA GLN A 72 13.05 0.93 -11.82
C GLN A 72 12.28 2.24 -11.67
N TYR A 73 11.13 2.19 -11.00
CA TYR A 73 10.38 3.39 -10.60
C TYR A 73 11.24 4.28 -9.70
N GLY A 74 11.37 5.57 -10.04
CA GLY A 74 12.21 6.56 -9.35
C GLY A 74 13.69 6.13 -9.38
N SER A 75 14.62 6.99 -9.77
CA SER A 75 16.03 6.57 -9.89
C SER A 75 16.53 6.02 -8.54
N PHE A 76 16.62 4.68 -8.43
CA PHE A 76 16.88 3.91 -7.22
C PHE A 76 15.82 3.89 -6.10
N ALA A 77 14.50 3.90 -6.38
CA ALA A 77 13.54 3.61 -5.31
C ALA A 77 13.72 2.18 -4.78
N GLN A 78 14.02 2.05 -3.48
CA GLN A 78 14.37 0.78 -2.86
C GLN A 78 13.28 -0.29 -3.03
N GLY A 79 13.68 -1.51 -3.34
CA GLY A 79 12.78 -2.66 -3.37
C GLY A 79 11.86 -2.78 -4.59
N THR A 80 11.85 -1.80 -5.51
CA THR A 80 10.96 -1.80 -6.68
C THR A 80 11.38 -2.78 -7.79
N LEU A 81 12.62 -3.27 -7.77
CA LEU A 81 13.04 -4.34 -8.67
C LEU A 81 12.34 -5.68 -8.37
N VAL A 82 11.96 -5.91 -7.12
CA VAL A 82 11.25 -7.14 -6.74
C VAL A 82 9.91 -7.27 -7.47
N PRO A 83 9.03 -6.26 -7.47
CA PRO A 83 7.81 -6.33 -8.28
C PRO A 83 8.06 -6.32 -9.79
N VAL A 84 9.12 -5.68 -10.29
CA VAL A 84 9.49 -5.74 -11.72
C VAL A 84 9.84 -7.16 -12.16
N PHE A 85 10.78 -7.81 -11.47
CA PHE A 85 11.16 -9.18 -11.79
C PHE A 85 10.05 -10.18 -11.47
N GLY A 86 9.31 -9.96 -10.39
CA GLY A 86 8.13 -10.75 -10.06
C GLY A 86 7.09 -10.70 -11.18
N ALA A 87 6.82 -9.53 -11.76
CA ALA A 87 5.89 -9.38 -12.88
C ALA A 87 6.36 -10.13 -14.13
N VAL A 88 7.67 -10.16 -14.41
CA VAL A 88 8.23 -10.98 -15.50
C VAL A 88 7.95 -12.47 -15.25
N VAL A 89 8.24 -12.95 -14.04
CA VAL A 89 8.00 -14.35 -13.66
C VAL A 89 6.52 -14.71 -13.78
N PHE A 90 5.62 -13.93 -13.19
CA PHE A 90 4.18 -14.22 -13.26
C PHE A 90 3.62 -14.07 -14.68
N SER A 91 4.16 -13.17 -15.48
CA SER A 91 3.84 -13.07 -16.91
C SER A 91 4.11 -14.38 -17.63
N TRP A 92 5.29 -14.98 -17.40
CA TRP A 92 5.65 -16.29 -17.98
C TRP A 92 4.85 -17.46 -17.42
N LEU A 93 4.39 -17.37 -16.16
CA LEU A 93 3.54 -18.39 -15.53
C LEU A 93 2.08 -18.39 -16.02
N GLY A 94 1.76 -17.63 -17.06
CA GLY A 94 0.46 -17.68 -17.74
C GLY A 94 -0.45 -16.49 -17.49
N PHE A 95 -0.06 -15.52 -16.66
CA PHE A 95 -0.80 -14.25 -16.54
C PHE A 95 -0.53 -13.30 -17.72
N GLY A 96 0.52 -13.56 -18.50
CA GLY A 96 0.99 -12.67 -19.56
C GLY A 96 1.49 -11.32 -19.04
N PRO A 97 1.91 -10.41 -19.93
CA PRO A 97 2.40 -9.07 -19.57
C PRO A 97 1.23 -8.14 -19.18
N THR A 98 0.46 -8.57 -18.20
CA THR A 98 -0.78 -7.95 -17.76
C THR A 98 -0.68 -7.50 -16.30
N ILE A 99 -1.64 -6.69 -15.90
CA ILE A 99 -1.75 -6.18 -14.54
C ILE A 99 -1.94 -7.30 -13.50
N TRP A 100 -2.46 -8.45 -13.92
CA TRP A 100 -2.60 -9.63 -13.07
C TRP A 100 -1.26 -10.21 -12.63
N ALA A 101 -0.22 -10.11 -13.48
CA ALA A 101 1.13 -10.52 -13.09
C ALA A 101 1.64 -9.68 -11.90
N LEU A 102 1.32 -8.39 -11.88
CA LEU A 102 1.70 -7.48 -10.80
C LEU A 102 0.93 -7.75 -9.51
N HIS A 103 -0.41 -7.91 -9.57
CA HIS A 103 -1.18 -8.28 -8.39
C HIS A 103 -0.80 -9.67 -7.85
N ALA A 104 -0.41 -10.59 -8.72
CA ALA A 104 0.13 -11.89 -8.30
C ALA A 104 1.41 -11.73 -7.48
N VAL A 105 2.29 -10.76 -7.79
CA VAL A 105 3.43 -10.43 -6.92
C VAL A 105 2.97 -9.99 -5.54
N ALA A 106 2.02 -9.07 -5.46
CA ALA A 106 1.54 -8.50 -4.20
C ALA A 106 0.93 -9.60 -3.30
N ILE A 107 -0.01 -10.36 -3.86
CA ILE A 107 -0.70 -11.47 -3.16
C ILE A 107 0.32 -12.55 -2.75
N THR A 108 1.26 -12.91 -3.62
CA THR A 108 2.26 -13.93 -3.29
C THR A 108 3.21 -13.46 -2.19
N SER A 109 3.57 -12.17 -2.18
CA SER A 109 4.41 -11.59 -1.12
C SER A 109 3.69 -11.57 0.24
N GLU A 110 2.39 -11.26 0.24
CA GLU A 110 1.55 -11.33 1.44
C GLU A 110 1.40 -12.78 1.92
N VAL A 111 1.12 -13.72 1.02
CA VAL A 111 1.04 -15.16 1.33
C VAL A 111 2.35 -15.67 1.91
N PHE A 112 3.49 -15.31 1.31
CA PHE A 112 4.80 -15.68 1.84
C PHE A 112 5.00 -15.15 3.27
N THR A 113 4.69 -13.88 3.51
CA THR A 113 4.74 -13.29 4.85
C THR A 113 3.81 -14.03 5.82
N PHE A 114 2.59 -14.33 5.38
CA PHE A 114 1.60 -15.03 6.18
C PHE A 114 2.02 -16.46 6.53
N VAL A 115 2.66 -17.19 5.60
CA VAL A 115 3.26 -18.50 5.87
C VAL A 115 4.31 -18.39 6.98
N LEU A 116 5.18 -17.37 6.94
CA LEU A 116 6.16 -17.14 8.01
C LEU A 116 5.48 -16.83 9.35
N VAL A 117 4.41 -16.05 9.35
CA VAL A 117 3.59 -15.81 10.55
C VAL A 117 2.98 -17.11 11.06
N LEU A 118 2.44 -17.97 10.21
CA LEU A 118 1.93 -19.28 10.59
C LEU A 118 3.03 -20.18 11.16
N VAL A 119 4.22 -20.19 10.58
CA VAL A 119 5.39 -20.91 11.14
C VAL A 119 5.71 -20.38 12.53
N PHE A 120 5.73 -19.05 12.73
CA PHE A 120 5.94 -18.45 14.04
C PHE A 120 4.84 -18.86 15.03
N VAL A 121 3.57 -18.69 14.67
CA VAL A 121 2.41 -19.00 15.53
C VAL A 121 2.38 -20.47 15.92
N THR A 122 2.60 -21.40 14.99
CA THR A 122 2.51 -22.85 15.25
C THR A 122 3.64 -23.37 16.13
N ASN A 123 4.79 -22.69 16.12
CA ASN A 123 5.89 -22.97 17.05
C ASN A 123 5.57 -22.48 18.46
N GLN A 124 4.89 -21.34 18.59
CA GLN A 124 4.63 -20.68 19.88
C GLN A 124 3.30 -21.06 20.55
N ILE A 125 2.27 -21.38 19.76
CA ILE A 125 0.90 -21.61 20.23
C ILE A 125 0.52 -23.07 20.00
N LYS A 126 0.40 -23.85 21.08
CA LYS A 126 -0.03 -25.25 21.01
C LYS A 126 -1.55 -25.43 20.95
N ASN A 127 -2.31 -24.44 21.42
CA ASN A 127 -3.77 -24.48 21.37
C ASN A 127 -4.27 -24.12 19.95
N LYS A 128 -4.99 -25.04 19.30
CA LYS A 128 -5.51 -24.87 17.94
C LYS A 128 -6.40 -23.63 17.79
N THR A 129 -7.30 -23.36 18.73
CA THR A 129 -8.19 -22.20 18.70
C THR A 129 -7.41 -20.89 18.78
N LEU A 130 -6.42 -20.80 19.67
CA LEU A 130 -5.56 -19.62 19.77
C LEU A 130 -4.68 -19.43 18.52
N CYS A 131 -4.24 -20.52 17.89
CA CYS A 131 -3.52 -20.46 16.62
C CYS A 131 -4.41 -19.89 15.50
N LEU A 132 -5.68 -20.31 15.42
CA LEU A 132 -6.64 -19.78 14.45
C LEU A 132 -6.93 -18.30 14.68
N LEU A 133 -7.08 -17.87 15.94
CA LEU A 133 -7.25 -16.46 16.30
C LEU A 133 -6.03 -15.62 15.91
N ALA A 134 -4.81 -16.12 16.19
CA ALA A 134 -3.58 -15.45 15.80
C ALA A 134 -3.44 -15.31 14.28
N ALA A 135 -3.79 -16.35 13.52
CA ALA A 135 -3.83 -16.30 12.07
C ALA A 135 -4.88 -15.30 11.56
N ALA A 136 -6.08 -15.30 12.16
CA ALA A 136 -7.17 -14.40 11.80
C ALA A 136 -6.83 -12.92 12.06
N LEU A 137 -6.13 -12.60 13.15
CA LEU A 137 -5.64 -11.24 13.43
C LEU A 137 -4.76 -10.67 12.30
N TRP A 138 -4.02 -11.54 11.60
CA TRP A 138 -3.20 -11.13 10.47
C TRP A 138 -4.02 -10.98 9.19
N ILE A 139 -4.89 -11.94 8.88
CA ILE A 139 -5.72 -11.93 7.66
C ILE A 139 -6.68 -10.73 7.65
N PHE A 140 -7.35 -10.50 8.78
CA PHE A 140 -8.40 -9.49 8.93
C PHE A 140 -7.84 -8.21 9.56
N GLY A 141 -6.78 -7.64 8.95
CA GLY A 141 -6.32 -6.29 9.25
C GLY A 141 -7.33 -5.22 8.87
N SER A 142 -7.04 -3.93 9.04
CA SER A 142 -7.92 -2.87 8.57
C SER A 142 -7.94 -2.80 7.03
N THR A 143 -9.02 -2.25 6.47
CA THR A 143 -9.16 -2.00 5.03
C THR A 143 -8.04 -1.13 4.48
N PHE A 144 -7.51 -0.20 5.28
CA PHE A 144 -6.28 0.52 4.96
C PHE A 144 -5.11 -0.43 4.68
N THR A 145 -4.82 -1.36 5.60
CA THR A 145 -3.71 -2.30 5.40
C THR A 145 -3.92 -3.23 4.21
N THR A 146 -5.14 -3.71 4.02
CA THR A 146 -5.52 -4.55 2.88
C THR A 146 -5.32 -3.83 1.55
N ALA A 147 -5.78 -2.59 1.41
CA ALA A 147 -5.60 -1.80 0.20
C ALA A 147 -4.11 -1.67 -0.17
N TRP A 148 -3.25 -1.41 0.83
CA TRP A 148 -1.80 -1.38 0.63
C TRP A 148 -1.21 -2.77 0.28
N GLN A 149 -1.76 -3.86 0.81
CA GLN A 149 -1.33 -5.23 0.44
C GLN A 149 -1.71 -5.62 -0.99
N LEU A 150 -2.78 -5.04 -1.54
CA LEU A 150 -3.22 -5.33 -2.92
C LEU A 150 -2.40 -4.60 -3.98
N MET A 151 -1.59 -3.61 -3.59
CA MET A 151 -0.71 -2.86 -4.49
C MET A 151 0.73 -3.39 -4.41
N PRO A 152 1.37 -3.81 -5.51
CA PRO A 152 2.77 -4.22 -5.53
C PRO A 152 3.70 -3.01 -5.59
N TYR A 153 3.49 -2.08 -4.68
CA TYR A 153 4.50 -1.10 -4.35
C TYR A 153 5.58 -1.82 -3.58
N GLY A 154 6.77 -1.93 -4.20
CA GLY A 154 7.90 -2.65 -3.65
C GLY A 154 8.01 -2.42 -2.15
N ASN A 155 8.03 -1.14 -1.74
CA ASN A 155 8.16 -0.59 -0.38
C ASN A 155 7.07 -0.93 0.66
N HIS A 156 5.98 -1.63 0.33
CA HIS A 156 4.86 -1.84 1.28
C HIS A 156 4.41 -3.30 1.49
N THR A 157 4.67 -4.20 0.54
CA THR A 157 4.14 -5.59 0.58
C THR A 157 5.25 -6.62 0.60
N GLY A 158 6.30 -6.42 -0.19
CA GLY A 158 7.51 -7.25 -0.22
C GLY A 158 8.44 -7.08 1.00
N PHE A 159 8.01 -6.38 2.05
CA PHE A 159 8.86 -6.04 3.20
C PHE A 159 8.53 -6.67 4.51
N LEU A 160 7.28 -7.08 4.65
CA LEU A 160 6.75 -7.51 5.93
C LEU A 160 7.36 -8.84 6.38
N TRP A 161 7.90 -9.64 5.45
CA TRP A 161 8.60 -10.87 5.81
C TRP A 161 9.95 -10.64 6.50
N ILE A 162 10.62 -9.48 6.34
CA ILE A 162 11.91 -9.20 7.01
C ILE A 162 11.76 -9.18 8.55
N PRO A 163 10.87 -8.35 9.15
CA PRO A 163 10.60 -8.42 10.58
C PRO A 163 10.20 -9.81 11.07
N ILE A 164 9.43 -10.57 10.27
CA ILE A 164 8.97 -11.91 10.64
C ILE A 164 10.13 -12.92 10.61
N LEU A 165 11.05 -12.86 9.66
CA LEU A 165 12.25 -13.70 9.67
C LEU A 165 13.14 -13.40 10.89
N LEU A 166 13.27 -12.12 11.27
CA LEU A 166 14.00 -11.71 12.48
C LEU A 166 13.35 -12.25 13.76
N VAL A 167 12.01 -12.20 13.88
CA VAL A 167 11.34 -12.78 15.07
C VAL A 167 11.39 -14.30 15.10
N ILE A 168 11.35 -14.97 13.94
CA ILE A 168 11.53 -16.43 13.85
C ILE A 168 12.91 -16.82 14.35
N PHE A 169 13.96 -16.04 14.05
CA PHE A 169 15.29 -16.28 14.59
C PHE A 169 15.31 -16.26 16.13
N LEU A 170 14.48 -15.40 16.76
CA LEU A 170 14.37 -15.26 18.21
C LEU A 170 13.54 -16.37 18.89
N ILE A 171 12.95 -17.32 18.15
CA ILE A 171 12.19 -18.46 18.72
C ILE A 171 13.07 -19.37 19.56
N LYS A 172 14.27 -19.69 19.08
CA LYS A 172 15.28 -20.47 19.81
C LYS A 172 16.14 -19.52 20.61
N ASP A 173 16.59 -19.93 21.80
CA ASP A 173 17.52 -19.14 22.62
C ASP A 173 18.75 -18.76 21.77
N PRO A 174 19.01 -17.44 21.57
CA PRO A 174 20.15 -16.99 20.78
C PRO A 174 21.51 -17.47 21.30
N ASN A 175 21.65 -17.80 22.60
CA ASN A 175 22.90 -18.32 23.15
C ASN A 175 23.19 -19.76 22.72
N GLU A 176 22.15 -20.56 22.47
CA GLU A 176 22.25 -21.95 22.02
C GLU A 176 22.56 -22.07 20.52
N ARG A 177 22.55 -20.95 19.78
CA ARG A 177 22.80 -20.94 18.34
C ARG A 177 24.30 -20.93 18.05
N PRO A 178 24.80 -21.81 17.16
CA PRO A 178 26.19 -21.78 16.72
C PRO A 178 26.52 -20.49 15.95
N TRP A 179 27.80 -20.12 15.88
CA TRP A 179 28.22 -18.80 15.35
C TRP A 179 27.88 -18.61 13.88
N PHE A 180 27.91 -19.67 13.07
CA PHE A 180 27.58 -19.58 11.65
C PHE A 180 26.10 -19.23 11.41
N GLU A 181 25.18 -19.56 12.33
CA GLU A 181 23.76 -19.20 12.19
C GLU A 181 23.51 -17.68 12.29
N TRP A 182 24.47 -16.92 12.84
CA TRP A 182 24.39 -15.45 12.91
C TRP A 182 24.60 -14.78 11.55
N VAL A 183 25.05 -15.52 10.53
CA VAL A 183 25.06 -15.04 9.14
C VAL A 183 23.63 -14.80 8.63
N TYR A 184 22.64 -15.60 9.08
CA TYR A 184 21.24 -15.44 8.64
C TYR A 184 20.67 -14.06 8.99
N PRO A 185 20.63 -13.59 10.26
CA PRO A 185 20.14 -12.26 10.57
C PRO A 185 20.99 -11.17 9.90
N MET A 186 22.29 -11.36 9.71
CA MET A 186 23.14 -10.39 8.97
C MET A 186 22.66 -10.19 7.53
N VAL A 187 22.40 -11.28 6.80
CA VAL A 187 21.88 -11.24 5.43
C VAL A 187 20.46 -10.67 5.39
N ILE A 188 19.60 -11.07 6.34
CA ILE A 188 18.23 -10.54 6.45
C ILE A 188 18.24 -9.02 6.68
N VAL A 189 19.12 -8.52 7.57
CA VAL A 189 19.30 -7.08 7.80
C VAL A 189 19.75 -6.37 6.51
N ALA A 190 20.74 -6.93 5.82
CA ALA A 190 21.26 -6.34 4.59
C ALA A 190 20.18 -6.21 3.50
N ILE A 191 19.52 -7.32 3.19
CA ILE A 191 18.43 -7.38 2.21
C ILE A 191 17.30 -6.46 2.64
N GLY A 192 16.86 -6.57 3.90
CA GLY A 192 15.72 -5.83 4.41
C GLY A 192 15.90 -4.32 4.38
N TYR A 193 17.12 -3.83 4.65
CA TYR A 193 17.44 -2.41 4.57
C TYR A 193 17.55 -1.93 3.12
N MET A 194 18.24 -2.69 2.25
CA MET A 194 18.37 -2.34 0.82
C MET A 194 17.03 -2.26 0.13
N MET A 195 16.15 -3.17 0.49
CA MET A 195 14.86 -3.30 -0.12
C MET A 195 13.89 -2.25 0.52
N TYR A 196 13.88 -1.99 1.85
CA TYR A 196 13.08 -0.90 2.46
C TYR A 196 13.66 -0.35 3.76
N ARG A 197 14.13 0.90 3.73
CA ARG A 197 14.71 1.58 4.88
C ARG A 197 13.84 1.63 6.15
N LEU A 198 12.49 1.62 6.07
CA LEU A 198 11.69 1.62 7.30
C LEU A 198 11.83 0.31 8.08
N ASN A 199 12.34 -0.76 7.47
CA ASN A 199 12.75 -1.95 8.21
C ASN A 199 13.86 -1.67 9.23
N LEU A 200 14.54 -0.53 9.15
CA LEU A 200 15.46 -0.08 10.18
C LEU A 200 14.81 -0.14 11.57
N ALA A 201 13.52 0.20 11.71
CA ALA A 201 12.81 0.07 12.98
C ALA A 201 12.80 -1.37 13.52
N ALA A 202 12.52 -2.36 12.66
CA ALA A 202 12.54 -3.77 13.02
C ALA A 202 13.97 -4.31 13.27
N ILE A 203 14.94 -3.84 12.48
CA ILE A 203 16.36 -4.18 12.62
C ILE A 203 16.90 -3.67 13.97
N LEU A 204 16.58 -2.43 14.34
CA LEU A 204 16.94 -1.85 15.64
C LEU A 204 16.20 -2.55 16.78
N ALA A 205 14.94 -2.93 16.60
CA ALA A 205 14.21 -3.73 17.57
C ALA A 205 14.89 -5.09 17.80
N PHE A 206 15.30 -5.78 16.74
CA PHE A 206 16.05 -7.04 16.83
C PHE A 206 17.35 -6.87 17.61
N GLY A 207 18.16 -5.87 17.26
CA GLY A 207 19.39 -5.54 17.97
C GLY A 207 19.13 -5.19 19.44
N GLY A 208 18.08 -4.41 19.73
CA GLY A 208 17.67 -4.04 21.07
C GLY A 208 17.25 -5.23 21.93
N VAL A 209 16.45 -6.16 21.39
CA VAL A 209 16.08 -7.40 22.11
C VAL A 209 17.33 -8.21 22.48
N LEU A 210 18.26 -8.36 21.54
CA LEU A 210 19.49 -9.12 21.77
C LEU A 210 20.45 -8.42 22.73
N PHE A 211 20.50 -7.09 22.71
CA PHE A 211 21.27 -6.31 23.67
C PHE A 211 20.74 -6.46 25.10
N LEU A 212 19.41 -6.52 25.26
CA LEU A 212 18.72 -6.78 26.53
C LEU A 212 18.74 -8.25 26.95
N HIS A 213 19.31 -9.14 26.13
CA HIS A 213 19.45 -10.55 26.47
C HIS A 213 20.53 -10.75 27.55
N PRO A 214 20.36 -11.67 28.52
CA PRO A 214 21.37 -11.86 29.57
C PRO A 214 22.70 -12.44 29.06
N GLY A 215 22.68 -13.24 28.00
CA GLY A 215 23.89 -13.92 27.51
C GLY A 215 24.75 -13.08 26.58
N GLN A 216 26.07 -13.16 26.78
CA GLN A 216 27.06 -12.38 26.02
C GLN A 216 27.06 -12.72 24.53
N ARG A 217 26.85 -14.00 24.18
CA ARG A 217 26.80 -14.44 22.78
C ARG A 217 25.68 -13.75 22.01
N ALA A 218 24.49 -13.70 22.60
CA ALA A 218 23.34 -13.01 22.02
C ALA A 218 23.62 -11.52 21.77
N LYS A 219 24.25 -10.84 22.74
CA LYS A 219 24.62 -9.42 22.62
C LYS A 219 25.61 -9.21 21.48
N THR A 220 26.73 -9.92 21.50
CA THR A 220 27.78 -9.79 20.47
C THR A 220 27.26 -10.18 19.10
N GLY A 221 26.56 -11.32 18.98
CA GLY A 221 25.97 -11.77 17.73
C GLY A 221 24.94 -10.79 17.16
N GLY A 222 24.10 -10.20 18.01
CA GLY A 222 23.13 -9.17 17.60
C GLY A 222 23.79 -7.91 17.07
N ILE A 223 24.77 -7.37 17.81
CA ILE A 223 25.52 -6.18 17.40
C ILE A 223 26.23 -6.43 16.07
N VAL A 224 26.95 -7.56 15.94
CA VAL A 224 27.66 -7.93 14.72
C VAL A 224 26.68 -8.07 13.55
N SER A 225 25.58 -8.79 13.73
CA SER A 225 24.62 -9.03 12.64
C SER A 225 23.99 -7.73 12.14
N VAL A 226 23.60 -6.84 13.05
CA VAL A 226 23.01 -5.54 12.69
C VAL A 226 24.03 -4.63 12.01
N LEU A 227 25.21 -4.44 12.62
CA LEU A 227 26.23 -3.53 12.08
C LEU A 227 26.75 -4.02 10.74
N PHE A 228 27.17 -5.29 10.63
CA PHE A 228 27.67 -5.83 9.37
C PHE A 228 26.58 -5.93 8.31
N GLY A 229 25.35 -6.30 8.67
CA GLY A 229 24.24 -6.31 7.72
C GLY A 229 23.98 -4.92 7.13
N LEU A 230 23.96 -3.88 7.97
CA LEU A 230 23.83 -2.49 7.52
C LEU A 230 25.03 -2.04 6.68
N LEU A 231 26.25 -2.40 7.06
CA LEU A 231 27.46 -2.10 6.28
C LEU A 231 27.42 -2.76 4.90
N ILE A 232 27.01 -4.03 4.80
CA ILE A 232 26.83 -4.73 3.53
C ILE A 232 25.79 -3.99 2.68
N ALA A 233 24.65 -3.60 3.26
CA ALA A 233 23.62 -2.85 2.54
C ALA A 233 24.12 -1.51 2.02
N ILE A 234 24.80 -0.72 2.87
CA ILE A 234 25.34 0.59 2.52
C ILE A 234 26.41 0.45 1.42
N PHE A 235 27.33 -0.50 1.56
CA PHE A 235 28.37 -0.74 0.57
C PHE A 235 27.78 -1.20 -0.77
N THR A 236 26.76 -2.07 -0.74
CA THR A 236 26.07 -2.53 -1.95
C THR A 236 25.34 -1.38 -2.64
N LEU A 237 24.61 -0.55 -1.89
CA LEU A 237 23.95 0.64 -2.44
C LEU A 237 24.96 1.64 -3.01
N TRP A 238 26.10 1.83 -2.34
CA TRP A 238 27.18 2.67 -2.82
C TRP A 238 27.81 2.13 -4.12
N ALA A 239 28.10 0.83 -4.17
CA ALA A 239 28.64 0.17 -5.36
C ALA A 239 27.67 0.22 -6.54
N LEU A 240 26.38 -0.01 -6.32
CA LEU A 240 25.34 0.18 -7.33
C LEU A 240 25.23 1.63 -7.79
N GLY A 241 25.47 2.59 -6.89
CA GLY A 241 25.59 4.01 -7.20
C GLY A 241 26.81 4.38 -8.03
N LEU A 242 27.88 3.57 -8.06
CA LEU A 242 29.01 3.77 -9.00
C LEU A 242 28.66 3.34 -10.43
N LEU A 243 27.59 2.55 -10.61
CA LEU A 243 27.15 2.02 -11.90
C LEU A 243 26.07 2.87 -12.59
N GLY A 244 25.62 3.97 -11.98
CA GLY A 244 24.58 4.87 -12.52
C GLY A 244 24.50 6.21 -11.75
N ASN A 245 23.87 7.22 -12.36
CA ASN A 245 23.90 8.63 -11.92
C ASN A 245 23.65 8.80 -10.40
N THR A 246 24.64 9.33 -9.69
CA THR A 246 24.84 9.30 -8.23
C THR A 246 23.93 10.22 -7.42
N ASN A 247 23.22 11.15 -8.08
CA ASN A 247 22.39 12.14 -7.40
C ASN A 247 20.99 11.64 -7.02
N ALA A 248 20.64 10.37 -7.25
CA ALA A 248 19.31 9.85 -6.89
C ALA A 248 19.37 8.74 -5.81
N SER A 249 20.40 7.89 -5.82
CA SER A 249 20.54 6.75 -4.91
C SER A 249 20.93 7.13 -3.48
N LEU A 250 21.65 8.25 -3.30
CA LEU A 250 22.12 8.75 -2.01
C LEU A 250 21.63 10.16 -1.67
N ASP A 251 21.13 10.94 -2.64
CA ASP A 251 20.69 12.33 -2.42
C ASP A 251 19.36 12.45 -1.68
N HIS A 252 18.71 11.30 -1.43
CA HIS A 252 17.83 11.15 -0.29
C HIS A 252 18.62 11.03 1.04
N ARG A 253 19.69 11.83 1.24
CA ARG A 253 20.28 12.15 2.56
C ARG A 253 19.22 12.58 3.58
N ARG A 254 18.03 12.95 3.09
CA ARG A 254 16.80 13.31 3.82
C ARG A 254 15.99 12.12 4.39
N SER A 255 16.49 10.89 4.40
CA SER A 255 15.57 9.73 4.48
C SER A 255 15.94 8.51 5.35
N LEU A 256 17.02 8.55 6.14
CA LEU A 256 17.33 7.48 7.11
C LEU A 256 16.23 7.29 8.16
N LEU A 257 15.50 8.37 8.45
CA LEU A 257 14.30 8.44 9.26
C LEU A 257 13.29 9.36 8.52
N PRO A 258 11.99 9.29 8.79
CA PRO A 258 11.07 10.38 8.41
C PRO A 258 11.68 11.72 8.87
N TRP A 259 11.53 12.81 8.11
CA TRP A 259 12.21 14.07 8.41
C TRP A 259 11.83 14.54 9.82
N ILE A 260 12.78 14.42 10.75
CA ILE A 260 12.67 14.95 12.10
C ILE A 260 13.39 16.29 12.04
N ASN A 261 12.64 17.39 12.01
CA ASN A 261 13.23 18.70 12.18
C ASN A 261 13.38 18.98 13.68
N PRO A 262 14.61 19.06 14.23
CA PRO A 262 14.81 19.29 15.66
C PRO A 262 14.18 20.60 16.15
N ALA A 263 14.04 21.59 15.27
CA ALA A 263 13.38 22.86 15.58
C ALA A 263 11.87 22.69 15.83
N ASN A 264 11.22 21.74 15.15
CA ASN A 264 9.79 21.48 15.27
C ASN A 264 9.47 20.43 16.36
N MET A 265 10.43 19.60 16.78
CA MET A 265 10.24 18.63 17.87
C MET A 265 9.70 19.29 19.15
N LYS A 266 10.18 20.49 19.51
CA LYS A 266 9.72 21.21 20.71
C LYS A 266 8.24 21.61 20.64
N ASN A 267 7.76 21.94 19.44
CA ASN A 267 6.38 22.39 19.21
C ASN A 267 5.42 21.21 19.02
N GLU A 268 5.93 20.07 18.53
CA GLU A 268 5.13 18.90 18.18
C GLU A 268 5.02 17.85 19.29
N LEU A 269 5.98 17.83 20.22
CA LEU A 269 6.01 16.89 21.36
C LEU A 269 4.69 16.89 22.18
N PRO A 270 4.04 18.03 22.47
CA PRO A 270 2.77 18.05 23.19
C PRO A 270 1.60 17.41 22.43
N PHE A 271 1.67 17.33 21.09
CA PHE A 271 0.60 16.82 20.23
C PHE A 271 0.88 15.40 19.70
N VAL A 272 1.97 14.77 20.13
CA VAL A 272 2.41 13.41 19.73
C VAL A 272 1.29 12.38 19.85
N TRP A 273 0.59 12.35 20.99
CA TRP A 273 -0.51 11.41 21.22
C TRP A 273 -1.71 11.68 20.32
N VAL A 274 -2.00 12.96 20.06
CA VAL A 274 -3.07 13.38 19.14
C VAL A 274 -2.72 12.90 17.73
N LYS A 275 -1.50 13.16 17.25
CA LYS A 275 -1.04 12.69 15.92
C LYS A 275 -1.10 11.18 15.77
N LEU A 276 -0.59 10.43 16.74
CA LEU A 276 -0.67 8.97 16.71
C LEU A 276 -2.12 8.50 16.64
N TRP A 277 -2.98 9.11 17.46
CA TRP A 277 -4.39 8.78 17.51
C TRP A 277 -5.09 9.03 16.18
N TRP A 278 -4.81 10.13 15.49
CA TRP A 278 -5.42 10.45 14.20
C TRP A 278 -4.89 9.57 13.06
N LEU A 279 -3.60 9.22 13.08
CA LEU A 279 -2.91 8.61 11.93
C LEU A 279 -2.80 7.09 11.99
N LEU A 280 -3.01 6.47 13.15
CA LEU A 280 -3.04 5.01 13.24
C LEU A 280 -4.22 4.46 12.43
N PRO A 281 -4.02 3.40 11.60
CA PRO A 281 -5.11 2.79 10.85
C PRO A 281 -6.30 2.42 11.74
N THR A 282 -7.52 2.72 11.28
CA THR A 282 -8.76 2.50 12.03
C THR A 282 -9.58 1.39 11.38
N ALA A 283 -10.33 0.64 12.19
CA ALA A 283 -11.36 -0.28 11.74
C ALA A 283 -12.48 -0.38 12.79
N PRO A 284 -13.76 -0.52 12.39
CA PRO A 284 -14.26 -0.26 11.05
C PRO A 284 -14.40 1.24 10.79
N GLN A 285 -14.11 1.65 9.55
CA GLN A 285 -14.09 3.05 9.11
C GLN A 285 -15.49 3.68 9.01
N GLU A 286 -16.50 2.87 8.73
CA GLU A 286 -17.90 3.28 8.59
C GLU A 286 -18.60 3.52 9.94
N LEU A 287 -18.16 2.84 11.02
CA LEU A 287 -18.75 3.05 12.35
C LEU A 287 -18.15 4.29 13.02
N GLY A 288 -19.00 5.01 13.76
CA GLY A 288 -18.64 6.26 14.45
C GLY A 288 -17.66 6.10 15.62
N GLY A 289 -17.31 7.25 16.21
CA GLY A 289 -16.12 7.46 17.06
C GLY A 289 -15.87 6.47 18.20
N MET A 290 -16.89 5.82 18.79
CA MET A 290 -16.68 4.86 19.89
C MET A 290 -15.97 3.58 19.41
N TRP A 291 -16.38 3.01 18.28
CA TRP A 291 -15.81 1.76 17.76
C TRP A 291 -14.37 1.94 17.30
N GLN A 292 -14.09 3.03 16.58
CA GLN A 292 -12.74 3.39 16.14
C GLN A 292 -11.82 3.64 17.33
N THR A 293 -12.33 4.31 18.38
CA THR A 293 -11.60 4.55 19.64
C THR A 293 -11.30 3.24 20.35
N ALA A 294 -12.27 2.34 20.46
CA ALA A 294 -12.07 1.03 21.08
C ALA A 294 -11.03 0.21 20.30
N TYR A 295 -11.11 0.19 18.96
CA TYR A 295 -10.16 -0.51 18.10
C TYR A 295 -8.72 -0.01 18.31
N LYS A 296 -8.50 1.30 18.22
CA LYS A 296 -7.16 1.91 18.43
C LYS A 296 -6.64 1.64 19.83
N THR A 297 -7.48 1.81 20.85
CA THR A 297 -7.13 1.54 22.24
C THR A 297 -6.69 0.09 22.42
N ILE A 298 -7.48 -0.86 21.92
CA ILE A 298 -7.15 -2.28 22.02
C ILE A 298 -5.87 -2.59 21.22
N LEU A 299 -5.73 -2.09 20.00
CA LEU A 299 -4.54 -2.30 19.19
C LEU A 299 -3.26 -1.81 19.91
N LEU A 300 -3.30 -0.59 20.47
CA LEU A 300 -2.20 0.01 21.22
C LEU A 300 -1.94 -0.67 22.57
N ALA A 301 -2.96 -1.28 23.19
CA ALA A 301 -2.81 -2.00 24.46
C ALA A 301 -1.84 -3.20 24.37
N SER A 302 -1.53 -3.67 23.16
CA SER A 302 -0.48 -4.68 22.95
C SER A 302 0.88 -4.27 23.52
N ILE A 303 1.21 -2.97 23.51
CA ILE A 303 2.47 -2.44 24.05
C ILE A 303 2.53 -2.64 25.58
N PRO A 304 1.65 -2.01 26.40
CA PRO A 304 1.72 -2.16 27.85
C PRO A 304 1.45 -3.60 28.31
N ILE A 305 0.50 -4.31 27.71
CA ILE A 305 0.21 -5.71 28.07
C ILE A 305 1.42 -6.60 27.76
N GLY A 306 1.98 -6.49 26.55
CA GLY A 306 3.17 -7.25 26.17
C GLY A 306 4.37 -6.92 27.06
N LEU A 307 4.54 -5.66 27.46
CA LEU A 307 5.63 -5.23 28.33
C LEU A 307 5.52 -5.89 29.71
N VAL A 308 4.33 -5.83 30.33
CA VAL A 308 4.05 -6.49 31.61
C VAL A 308 4.32 -7.99 31.53
N LEU A 309 3.83 -8.65 30.47
CA LEU A 309 4.06 -10.07 30.27
C LEU A 309 5.55 -10.41 30.04
N SER A 310 6.32 -9.51 29.43
CA SER A 310 7.76 -9.72 29.17
C SER A 310 8.64 -9.67 30.42
N PHE A 311 8.16 -9.04 31.50
CA PHE A 311 8.83 -9.01 32.81
C PHE A 311 8.47 -10.21 33.70
N GLY A 312 7.44 -10.98 33.34
CA GLY A 312 7.03 -12.18 34.06
C GLY A 312 8.06 -13.33 34.06
N LYS A 313 7.73 -14.42 34.75
CA LYS A 313 8.52 -15.66 34.77
C LYS A 313 8.35 -16.53 33.52
N THR A 314 7.72 -16.03 32.47
CA THR A 314 7.43 -16.77 31.24
C THR A 314 8.67 -16.89 30.34
N GLY A 315 8.78 -18.02 29.63
CA GLY A 315 9.99 -18.45 28.93
C GLY A 315 10.34 -17.70 27.63
N SER A 316 9.39 -16.99 27.01
CA SER A 316 9.59 -16.39 25.67
C SER A 316 9.66 -14.86 25.70
N LYS A 317 10.51 -14.30 26.56
CA LYS A 317 10.65 -12.83 26.75
C LYS A 317 11.03 -12.09 25.47
N ASN A 318 11.88 -12.69 24.63
CA ASN A 318 12.34 -12.08 23.38
C ASN A 318 11.20 -11.88 22.37
N ILE A 319 10.25 -12.82 22.35
CA ILE A 319 9.12 -12.83 21.42
C ILE A 319 8.08 -11.77 21.76
N LEU A 320 7.98 -11.38 23.04
CA LEU A 320 7.14 -10.24 23.46
C LEU A 320 7.87 -8.91 23.29
N ARG A 321 9.18 -8.86 23.59
CA ARG A 321 9.98 -7.61 23.52
C ARG A 321 10.17 -7.12 22.08
N PHE A 322 10.36 -8.03 21.13
CA PHE A 322 10.59 -7.67 19.72
C PHE A 322 9.45 -6.82 19.12
N PRO A 323 8.18 -7.27 19.09
CA PRO A 323 7.10 -6.48 18.51
C PRO A 323 6.87 -5.15 19.25
N ILE A 324 7.12 -5.10 20.56
CA ILE A 324 7.02 -3.86 21.36
C ILE A 324 8.08 -2.84 20.91
N LEU A 325 9.35 -3.24 20.91
CA LEU A 325 10.44 -2.37 20.48
C LEU A 325 10.26 -1.95 19.03
N TRP A 326 9.79 -2.86 18.18
CA TRP A 326 9.50 -2.59 16.78
C TRP A 326 8.38 -1.55 16.64
N ALA A 327 7.27 -1.70 17.36
CA ALA A 327 6.19 -0.71 17.36
C ALA A 327 6.68 0.66 17.82
N CYS A 328 7.49 0.72 18.90
CA CYS A 328 8.07 1.96 19.38
C CYS A 328 8.98 2.63 18.33
N PHE A 329 9.93 1.88 17.74
CA PHE A 329 10.85 2.43 16.74
C PHE A 329 10.17 2.77 15.41
N ALA A 330 9.03 2.15 15.09
CA ALA A 330 8.26 2.48 13.89
C ALA A 330 7.35 3.70 14.10
N LEU A 331 6.71 3.82 15.26
CA LEU A 331 5.71 4.85 15.52
C LEU A 331 6.32 6.15 16.08
N ILE A 332 7.30 6.08 16.99
CA ILE A 332 7.87 7.27 17.64
C ILE A 332 8.45 8.26 16.64
N PRO A 333 9.33 7.85 15.69
CA PRO A 333 9.88 8.78 14.70
C PRO A 333 8.82 9.46 13.84
N LEU A 334 7.68 8.80 13.59
CA LEU A 334 6.57 9.37 12.83
C LEU A 334 5.78 10.41 13.63
N MET A 335 5.66 10.23 14.94
CA MET A 335 4.96 11.20 15.79
C MET A 335 5.68 12.55 15.90
N ILE A 336 7.00 12.55 15.74
CA ILE A 336 7.87 13.74 15.84
C ILE A 336 8.32 14.26 14.46
N SER A 337 7.83 13.67 13.38
CA SER A 337 8.15 14.11 12.02
C SER A 337 7.14 15.16 11.56
N ASP A 338 7.62 16.13 10.77
CA ASP A 338 6.76 17.14 10.13
C ASP A 338 6.19 16.65 8.79
N VAL A 339 6.66 15.49 8.30
CA VAL A 339 6.19 14.91 7.04
C VAL A 339 5.18 13.81 7.35
N TYR A 340 3.91 14.12 7.10
CA TYR A 340 2.82 13.19 7.30
C TYR A 340 2.69 12.24 6.12
N VAL A 341 3.20 11.02 6.29
CA VAL A 341 3.05 9.96 5.30
C VAL A 341 2.38 8.75 5.94
N GLN A 342 1.09 8.57 5.67
CA GLN A 342 0.27 7.53 6.32
C GLN A 342 0.79 6.10 6.08
N ARG A 343 1.37 5.83 4.90
CA ARG A 343 1.95 4.51 4.57
C ARG A 343 3.07 4.07 5.51
N TYR A 344 3.73 5.02 6.18
CA TYR A 344 4.79 4.69 7.14
C TYR A 344 4.24 4.06 8.42
N TYR A 345 2.96 4.27 8.73
CA TYR A 345 2.29 3.67 9.89
C TYR A 345 1.95 2.18 9.69
N LEU A 346 2.00 1.66 8.45
CA LEU A 346 1.84 0.22 8.18
C LEU A 346 2.80 -0.62 9.02
N ASN A 347 4.05 -0.17 9.09
CA ASN A 347 5.12 -0.88 9.80
C ASN A 347 4.82 -1.00 11.31
N GLY A 348 4.41 0.11 11.92
CA GLY A 348 3.99 0.12 13.33
C GLY A 348 2.71 -0.68 13.57
N TYR A 349 1.74 -0.63 12.64
CA TYR A 349 0.51 -1.42 12.73
C TYR A 349 0.80 -2.93 12.77
N TYR A 350 1.63 -3.45 11.86
CA TYR A 350 1.98 -4.87 11.85
C TYR A 350 2.78 -5.29 13.09
N ALA A 351 3.59 -4.39 13.67
CA ALA A 351 4.25 -4.63 14.95
C ALA A 351 3.24 -4.80 16.09
N LEU A 352 2.17 -3.99 16.14
CA LEU A 352 1.09 -4.10 17.13
C LEU A 352 0.29 -5.41 16.96
N ILE A 353 0.00 -5.81 15.72
CA ILE A 353 -0.65 -7.11 15.43
C ILE A 353 0.23 -8.27 15.87
N LEU A 354 1.54 -8.23 15.56
CA LEU A 354 2.48 -9.25 16.03
C LEU A 354 2.59 -9.25 17.56
N GLY A 355 2.47 -8.09 18.21
CA GLY A 355 2.38 -7.95 19.66
C GLY A 355 1.19 -8.71 20.24
N TRP A 356 0.00 -8.56 19.65
CA TRP A 356 -1.19 -9.33 20.03
C TRP A 356 -1.02 -10.84 19.82
N ILE A 357 -0.40 -11.26 18.72
CA ILE A 357 -0.06 -12.66 18.48
C ILE A 357 0.89 -13.18 19.59
N GLY A 358 1.92 -12.41 19.93
CA GLY A 358 2.84 -12.74 21.02
C GLY A 358 2.16 -12.85 22.39
N ILE A 359 1.20 -11.96 22.67
CA ILE A 359 0.37 -12.00 23.89
C ILE A 359 -0.47 -13.27 23.94
N LEU A 360 -1.15 -13.63 22.85
CA LEU A 360 -1.95 -14.86 22.75
C LEU A 360 -1.08 -16.12 22.94
N ALA A 361 0.18 -16.07 22.51
CA ALA A 361 1.11 -17.18 22.70
C ALA A 361 1.58 -17.36 24.15
N ASN A 362 1.56 -16.31 24.96
CA ASN A 362 2.13 -16.30 26.31
C ASN A 362 1.08 -16.13 27.41
N ILE A 363 -0.21 -16.29 27.08
CA ILE A 363 -1.29 -16.13 28.04
C ILE A 363 -1.52 -17.41 28.87
N HIS A 364 -0.94 -17.44 30.07
CA HIS A 364 -1.06 -18.58 30.98
C HIS A 364 -2.03 -18.35 32.14
N PHE A 365 -2.47 -17.12 32.36
CA PHE A 365 -3.32 -16.74 33.48
C PHE A 365 -4.81 -16.94 33.14
N SER A 366 -5.49 -17.82 33.87
CA SER A 366 -6.90 -18.18 33.66
C SER A 366 -7.85 -16.99 33.71
N ASN A 367 -7.58 -16.01 34.58
CA ASN A 367 -8.54 -14.95 34.90
C ASN A 367 -8.57 -13.82 33.88
N ILE A 368 -7.45 -13.55 33.20
CA ILE A 368 -7.35 -12.50 32.16
C ILE A 368 -7.49 -13.06 30.74
N ARG A 369 -7.42 -14.39 30.60
CA ARG A 369 -7.54 -15.07 29.30
C ARG A 369 -8.82 -14.75 28.55
N PRO A 370 -10.01 -14.74 29.18
CA PRO A 370 -11.25 -14.37 28.48
C PRO A 370 -11.19 -12.95 27.92
N VAL A 371 -10.64 -12.00 28.68
CA VAL A 371 -10.55 -10.59 28.29
C VAL A 371 -9.61 -10.42 27.09
N ILE A 372 -8.42 -11.03 27.12
CA ILE A 372 -7.47 -10.95 26.00
C ILE A 372 -8.02 -11.62 24.74
N VAL A 373 -8.69 -12.76 24.89
CA VAL A 373 -9.36 -13.43 23.76
C VAL A 373 -10.49 -12.55 23.22
N ALA A 374 -11.29 -11.92 24.07
CA ALA A 374 -12.34 -10.99 23.65
C ALA A 374 -11.77 -9.77 22.90
N CYS A 375 -10.65 -9.21 23.35
CA CYS A 375 -9.94 -8.15 22.63
C CYS A 375 -9.47 -8.61 21.24
N ALA A 376 -8.88 -9.80 21.12
CA ALA A 376 -8.45 -10.34 19.84
C ALA A 376 -9.64 -10.59 18.89
N VAL A 377 -10.73 -11.18 19.40
CA VAL A 377 -11.98 -11.38 18.65
C VAL A 377 -12.59 -10.05 18.22
N PHE A 378 -12.55 -9.02 19.07
CA PHE A 378 -12.99 -7.68 18.74
C PHE A 378 -12.20 -7.09 17.58
N LEU A 379 -10.86 -7.15 17.62
CA LEU A 379 -10.00 -6.67 16.53
C LEU A 379 -10.31 -7.39 15.21
N ILE A 380 -10.44 -8.73 15.26
CA ILE A 380 -10.82 -9.55 14.10
C ILE A 380 -12.19 -9.14 13.57
N GLY A 381 -13.20 -8.99 14.44
CA GLY A 381 -14.55 -8.61 14.05
C GLY A 381 -14.62 -7.23 13.41
N CYS A 382 -13.90 -6.25 13.96
CA CYS A 382 -13.74 -4.93 13.38
C CYS A 382 -13.08 -5.01 12.00
N GLY A 383 -12.01 -5.79 11.86
CA GLY A 383 -11.33 -6.00 10.57
C GLY A 383 -12.22 -6.70 9.54
N ILE A 384 -12.96 -7.73 9.91
CA ILE A 384 -13.93 -8.40 9.02
C ILE A 384 -14.98 -7.41 8.54
N TRP A 385 -15.57 -6.63 9.44
CA TRP A 385 -16.56 -5.61 9.10
C TRP A 385 -15.98 -4.58 8.13
N ASP A 386 -14.79 -4.07 8.44
CA ASP A 386 -14.10 -3.07 7.62
C ASP A 386 -13.82 -3.61 6.21
N ASN A 387 -13.32 -4.84 6.11
CA ASN A 387 -12.98 -5.48 4.84
C ASN A 387 -14.22 -5.94 4.05
N ALA A 388 -15.35 -6.19 4.71
CA ALA A 388 -16.60 -6.49 4.03
C ALA A 388 -17.05 -5.30 3.17
N ALA A 389 -16.78 -4.06 3.59
CA ALA A 389 -17.02 -2.88 2.78
C ALA A 389 -16.20 -2.88 1.48
N MET A 390 -15.06 -3.62 1.45
CA MET A 390 -14.25 -3.78 0.24
C MET A 390 -14.82 -4.77 -0.79
N VAL A 391 -15.85 -5.54 -0.44
CA VAL A 391 -16.40 -6.62 -1.27
C VAL A 391 -17.84 -6.24 -1.62
N ARG A 392 -18.04 -5.58 -2.77
CA ARG A 392 -19.36 -5.11 -3.24
C ARG A 392 -19.69 -5.65 -4.63
N PRO A 393 -20.89 -6.24 -4.85
CA PRO A 393 -21.29 -6.77 -6.17
C PRO A 393 -21.24 -5.73 -7.30
N GLU A 394 -21.63 -4.49 -7.02
CA GLU A 394 -21.61 -3.41 -8.02
C GLU A 394 -20.18 -3.08 -8.49
N GLY A 395 -19.22 -3.02 -7.55
CA GLY A 395 -17.81 -2.83 -7.87
C GLY A 395 -17.23 -3.98 -8.69
N PHE A 396 -17.71 -5.21 -8.47
CA PHE A 396 -17.33 -6.37 -9.27
C PHE A 396 -17.71 -6.21 -10.73
N VAL A 397 -18.94 -5.82 -11.02
CA VAL A 397 -19.40 -5.67 -12.41
C VAL A 397 -18.60 -4.58 -13.13
N THR A 398 -18.38 -3.44 -12.48
CA THR A 398 -17.63 -2.31 -13.07
C THR A 398 -16.16 -2.63 -13.30
N SER A 399 -15.55 -3.48 -12.47
CA SER A 399 -14.10 -3.72 -12.52
C SER A 399 -13.67 -5.12 -12.94
N LEU A 400 -14.62 -6.00 -13.29
CA LEU A 400 -14.37 -7.37 -13.77
C LEU A 400 -13.31 -7.43 -14.88
N HIS A 401 -13.34 -6.46 -15.80
CA HIS A 401 -12.46 -6.41 -16.97
C HIS A 401 -11.22 -5.51 -16.78
N TYR A 402 -11.05 -4.88 -15.61
CA TYR A 402 -9.92 -3.97 -15.33
C TYR A 402 -9.78 -2.86 -16.38
N ASP A 403 -10.90 -2.35 -16.89
CA ASP A 403 -10.91 -1.42 -18.02
C ASP A 403 -10.10 -0.14 -17.75
N GLY A 404 -10.00 0.31 -16.49
CA GLY A 404 -9.14 1.46 -16.11
C GLY A 404 -7.68 1.31 -16.54
N PHE A 405 -7.09 0.11 -16.46
CA PHE A 405 -5.72 -0.14 -16.93
C PHE A 405 -5.61 -0.07 -18.45
N ARG A 406 -6.60 -0.60 -19.17
CA ARG A 406 -6.65 -0.48 -20.64
C ARG A 406 -6.75 0.99 -21.05
N LEU A 407 -7.60 1.76 -20.35
CA LEU A 407 -7.78 3.18 -20.60
C LEU A 407 -6.51 3.98 -20.31
N TRP A 408 -5.79 3.70 -19.21
CA TRP A 408 -4.46 4.26 -19.01
C TRP A 408 -3.51 3.95 -20.17
N ARG A 409 -3.43 2.69 -20.56
CA ARG A 409 -2.46 2.24 -21.55
C ARG A 409 -2.72 2.82 -22.94
N LEU A 410 -4.00 2.91 -23.33
CA LEU A 410 -4.39 3.39 -24.64
C LEU A 410 -4.52 4.92 -24.68
N LEU A 411 -4.91 5.55 -23.57
CA LEU A 411 -5.27 6.96 -23.54
C LEU A 411 -4.38 7.85 -22.68
N GLY A 412 -3.52 7.28 -21.83
CA GLY A 412 -2.67 8.01 -20.88
C GLY A 412 -3.42 8.50 -19.63
N LEU A 413 -4.58 7.92 -19.33
CA LEU A 413 -5.44 8.35 -18.22
C LEU A 413 -4.94 7.83 -16.86
N HIS A 414 -4.60 8.73 -15.94
CA HIS A 414 -3.91 8.40 -14.69
C HIS A 414 -4.83 8.13 -13.50
N ASP A 415 -5.91 8.91 -13.36
CA ASP A 415 -6.81 8.87 -12.21
C ASP A 415 -8.26 8.85 -12.71
N ILE A 416 -8.72 7.69 -13.20
CA ILE A 416 -10.08 7.53 -13.73
C ILE A 416 -11.01 7.10 -12.60
N ASP A 417 -12.10 7.83 -12.38
CA ASP A 417 -13.12 7.38 -11.45
C ASP A 417 -13.88 6.16 -12.01
N PRO A 418 -14.29 5.20 -11.15
CA PRO A 418 -14.98 3.99 -11.60
C PRO A 418 -16.21 4.24 -12.48
N ASP A 419 -16.91 5.36 -12.25
CA ASP A 419 -18.12 5.76 -12.98
C ASP A 419 -17.82 6.42 -14.34
N GLU A 420 -16.57 6.83 -14.60
CA GLU A 420 -16.11 7.36 -15.89
C GLU A 420 -15.69 6.25 -16.86
N ILE A 421 -15.36 5.05 -16.35
CA ILE A 421 -14.93 3.90 -17.17
C ILE A 421 -15.93 3.58 -18.30
N PRO A 422 -17.26 3.50 -18.05
CA PRO A 422 -18.22 3.25 -19.12
C PRO A 422 -18.21 4.34 -20.20
N PHE A 423 -18.00 5.60 -19.82
CA PHE A 423 -17.92 6.73 -20.74
C PHE A 423 -16.73 6.59 -21.69
N TYR A 424 -15.51 6.39 -21.19
CA TYR A 424 -14.33 6.24 -22.05
C TYR A 424 -14.37 4.97 -22.88
N ASN A 425 -14.84 3.86 -22.31
CA ASN A 425 -15.00 2.61 -23.05
C ASN A 425 -15.94 2.76 -24.24
N ARG A 426 -17.03 3.54 -24.07
CA ARG A 426 -17.97 3.83 -25.15
C ARG A 426 -17.30 4.67 -26.23
N LEU A 427 -16.67 5.78 -25.86
CA LEU A 427 -15.98 6.63 -26.82
C LEU A 427 -14.92 5.86 -27.63
N MET A 428 -14.19 4.95 -26.99
CA MET A 428 -13.22 4.07 -27.65
C MET A 428 -13.89 3.17 -28.69
N LYS A 429 -15.03 2.57 -28.36
CA LYS A 429 -15.79 1.71 -29.28
C LYS A 429 -16.39 2.49 -30.45
N GLU A 430 -16.81 3.72 -30.21
CA GLU A 430 -17.38 4.61 -31.23
C GLU A 430 -16.33 5.27 -32.12
N GLY A 431 -15.03 5.17 -31.79
CA GLY A 431 -13.97 5.90 -32.48
C GLY A 431 -13.99 7.41 -32.22
N ASN A 432 -14.71 7.85 -31.18
CA ASN A 432 -14.92 9.26 -30.85
C ASN A 432 -13.93 9.79 -29.79
N VAL A 433 -12.89 9.03 -29.43
CA VAL A 433 -11.86 9.50 -28.52
C VAL A 433 -10.92 10.46 -29.23
N ASN A 434 -10.81 11.68 -28.72
CA ASN A 434 -9.80 12.64 -29.14
C ASN A 434 -9.02 13.17 -27.94
N GLN A 435 -7.83 13.69 -28.17
CA GLN A 435 -6.91 14.15 -27.13
C GLN A 435 -7.42 15.34 -26.29
N TRP A 436 -8.51 15.99 -26.72
CA TRP A 436 -9.12 17.14 -26.07
C TRP A 436 -10.24 16.75 -25.11
N ILE A 437 -10.65 15.48 -25.06
CA ILE A 437 -11.58 15.01 -24.03
C ILE A 437 -10.90 15.20 -22.67
N MET A 438 -11.58 15.90 -21.78
CA MET A 438 -11.10 16.10 -20.41
C MET A 438 -11.24 14.80 -19.64
N ALA A 439 -10.22 14.49 -18.86
CA ALA A 439 -10.29 13.46 -17.86
C ALA A 439 -9.99 14.02 -16.49
N ALA A 440 -10.57 13.38 -15.48
CA ALA A 440 -10.22 13.70 -14.12
C ALA A 440 -8.72 13.44 -13.90
N SER A 441 -8.08 14.39 -13.23
CA SER A 441 -6.67 14.35 -12.89
C SER A 441 -6.50 14.80 -11.45
N THR A 442 -5.45 14.29 -10.83
CA THR A 442 -5.02 14.80 -9.55
C THR A 442 -3.57 15.19 -9.66
N SER A 443 -3.29 16.47 -9.56
CA SER A 443 -1.93 16.96 -9.39
C SER A 443 -1.88 17.84 -8.14
N LYS A 444 -0.85 17.66 -7.30
CA LYS A 444 -0.64 18.45 -6.07
C LYS A 444 -1.78 18.42 -5.05
N GLY A 445 -2.48 17.28 -4.92
CA GLY A 445 -3.44 17.05 -3.84
C GLY A 445 -4.78 17.78 -3.98
N SER A 446 -5.06 18.36 -5.15
CA SER A 446 -6.38 18.90 -5.51
C SER A 446 -6.92 18.14 -6.72
N CYS A 447 -8.24 17.93 -6.75
CA CYS A 447 -8.96 17.31 -7.86
C CYS A 447 -9.25 18.37 -8.93
N TYR A 448 -8.87 18.11 -10.18
CA TYR A 448 -9.20 18.97 -11.33
C TYR A 448 -9.17 18.14 -12.60
N GLY A 449 -9.97 18.47 -13.60
CA GLY A 449 -9.80 17.82 -14.90
C GLY A 449 -8.58 18.36 -15.63
N GLU A 450 -8.04 17.59 -16.56
CA GLU A 450 -7.05 18.04 -17.53
C GLU A 450 -7.36 17.42 -18.90
N PRO A 451 -7.00 18.08 -20.03
CA PRO A 451 -7.11 17.46 -21.34
C PRO A 451 -6.19 16.24 -21.45
N MET A 452 -6.62 15.18 -22.13
CA MET A 452 -5.79 13.99 -22.33
C MET A 452 -4.43 14.29 -22.99
N ILE A 453 -4.36 15.30 -23.88
CA ILE A 453 -3.09 15.72 -24.49
C ILE A 453 -2.07 16.20 -23.45
N VAL A 454 -2.52 16.93 -22.43
CA VAL A 454 -1.68 17.40 -21.31
C VAL A 454 -1.21 16.21 -20.49
N LEU A 455 -2.10 15.27 -20.19
CA LEU A 455 -1.75 14.04 -19.47
C LEU A 455 -0.71 13.19 -20.22
N ARG A 456 -0.79 13.17 -21.56
CA ARG A 456 0.17 12.44 -22.41
C ARG A 456 1.53 13.13 -22.56
N HIS A 457 1.57 14.46 -22.55
CA HIS A 457 2.77 15.24 -22.88
C HIS A 457 3.46 15.88 -21.68
N LYS A 458 2.86 15.85 -20.48
CA LYS A 458 3.56 16.27 -19.26
C LYS A 458 4.88 15.51 -19.18
N PRO A 459 6.03 16.22 -19.17
CA PRO A 459 7.31 15.59 -18.89
C PRO A 459 7.16 14.80 -17.59
N MET A 460 7.73 13.60 -17.55
CA MET A 460 7.86 12.81 -16.34
C MET A 460 8.75 13.57 -15.34
N GLU A 461 8.25 14.65 -14.76
CA GLU A 461 8.96 15.29 -13.66
C GLU A 461 8.94 14.28 -12.50
N PRO A 462 10.10 13.99 -11.91
CA PRO A 462 10.17 13.28 -10.65
C PRO A 462 9.63 14.23 -9.56
N GLU A 463 8.33 14.56 -9.59
CA GLU A 463 7.70 15.39 -8.57
C GLU A 463 7.65 14.59 -7.26
N SER A 464 8.77 14.72 -6.56
CA SER A 464 8.94 14.84 -5.13
C SER A 464 7.71 14.53 -4.27
N HIS A 465 7.82 13.38 -3.59
CA HIS A 465 7.36 13.13 -2.22
C HIS A 465 5.92 12.69 -1.94
N LEU A 466 5.05 12.50 -2.93
CA LEU A 466 3.63 12.18 -2.66
C LEU A 466 3.14 10.88 -3.32
N SER A 467 3.95 9.83 -3.32
CA SER A 467 3.68 8.54 -4.00
C SER A 467 3.03 7.45 -3.14
N GLY A 468 2.12 6.66 -3.72
CA GLY A 468 1.75 5.34 -3.19
C GLY A 468 0.26 5.00 -3.21
N LEU A 469 -0.61 5.91 -3.61
CA LEU A 469 -2.00 5.62 -4.01
C LEU A 469 -2.28 6.48 -5.26
N PRO A 470 -3.16 6.09 -6.20
CA PRO A 470 -3.72 7.08 -7.12
C PRO A 470 -4.21 8.24 -6.27
N ILE A 471 -3.82 9.45 -6.65
CA ILE A 471 -3.94 10.62 -5.77
C ILE A 471 -5.40 10.84 -5.28
N PRO A 472 -6.49 10.37 -5.92
CA PRO A 472 -7.84 10.44 -5.33
C PRO A 472 -8.05 9.48 -4.14
N LEU A 473 -7.54 8.24 -4.18
CA LEU A 473 -7.51 7.34 -3.03
C LEU A 473 -6.52 7.87 -1.96
N ALA A 474 -5.40 8.45 -2.39
CA ALA A 474 -4.46 9.14 -1.52
C ALA A 474 -5.07 10.35 -0.83
N ASN A 475 -5.92 11.13 -1.51
CA ASN A 475 -6.56 12.35 -1.02
C ASN A 475 -7.73 12.04 -0.10
N ALA A 476 -8.57 11.05 -0.44
CA ALA A 476 -9.62 10.54 0.44
C ALA A 476 -9.03 10.00 1.76
N ILE A 477 -7.85 9.39 1.68
CA ILE A 477 -7.10 8.90 2.83
C ILE A 477 -6.35 10.06 3.55
N ARG A 478 -5.78 11.04 2.83
CA ARG A 478 -5.06 12.23 3.37
C ARG A 478 -5.96 13.23 4.08
N GLY A 479 -7.25 13.33 3.73
CA GLY A 479 -8.23 14.22 4.37
C GLY A 479 -8.51 13.96 5.85
N GLY A 480 -7.65 13.22 6.55
CA GLY A 480 -7.65 13.10 8.01
C GLY A 480 -8.56 12.03 8.58
N MET A 481 -9.23 11.21 7.76
CA MET A 481 -10.15 10.18 8.28
C MET A 481 -9.72 8.73 8.01
N GLY A 482 -8.65 8.49 7.23
CA GLY A 482 -8.17 7.14 6.93
C GLY A 482 -9.25 6.24 6.29
N ARG A 483 -10.25 6.84 5.64
CA ARG A 483 -11.35 6.12 5.00
C ARG A 483 -10.96 5.74 3.57
N VAL A 484 -11.00 4.45 3.28
CA VAL A 484 -11.01 3.95 1.90
C VAL A 484 -12.41 4.23 1.35
N PRO A 485 -12.56 4.99 0.25
CA PRO A 485 -13.85 5.23 -0.37
C PRO A 485 -14.52 3.92 -0.78
N ALA A 486 -15.84 3.95 -0.98
CA ALA A 486 -16.53 2.83 -1.62
C ALA A 486 -15.93 2.57 -3.03
N PRO A 487 -15.96 1.33 -3.55
CA PRO A 487 -15.35 1.00 -4.84
C PRO A 487 -16.00 1.70 -6.05
N ASN A 488 -17.16 2.33 -5.84
CA ASN A 488 -17.92 3.14 -6.80
C ASN A 488 -18.04 4.60 -6.37
N ALA A 489 -17.30 5.05 -5.35
CA ALA A 489 -17.35 6.43 -4.93
C ALA A 489 -16.72 7.32 -6.00
N ASN A 490 -17.38 8.44 -6.29
CA ASN A 490 -16.75 9.53 -7.03
C ASN A 490 -15.69 10.17 -6.13
N LEU A 491 -14.46 10.21 -6.61
CA LEU A 491 -13.31 10.79 -5.93
C LEU A 491 -13.06 12.23 -6.41
N PHE A 492 -13.70 12.65 -7.50
CA PHE A 492 -13.65 14.01 -8.02
C PHE A 492 -14.95 14.78 -7.72
N SER A 493 -14.82 15.89 -6.99
CA SER A 493 -15.93 16.80 -6.68
C SER A 493 -16.14 17.88 -7.76
N GLY A 494 -15.75 17.60 -9.00
CA GLY A 494 -15.81 18.56 -10.10
C GLY A 494 -14.71 19.62 -10.12
N TRP A 495 -14.96 20.69 -10.86
CA TRP A 495 -14.01 21.75 -11.16
C TRP A 495 -14.12 22.93 -10.19
N SER A 496 -12.97 23.54 -9.85
CA SER A 496 -12.96 24.83 -9.17
C SER A 496 -13.57 25.94 -10.05
N THR A 497 -14.07 27.00 -9.43
CA THR A 497 -14.59 28.18 -10.12
C THR A 497 -13.56 28.77 -11.10
N GLY A 498 -13.96 28.91 -12.36
CA GLY A 498 -13.10 29.33 -13.48
C GLY A 498 -11.93 28.36 -13.77
N GLY A 499 -11.92 27.18 -13.18
CA GLY A 499 -10.85 26.19 -13.32
C GLY A 499 -10.75 25.63 -14.73
N LEU A 500 -11.89 25.39 -15.39
CA LEU A 500 -11.92 24.89 -16.76
C LEU A 500 -11.47 25.96 -17.75
N THR A 501 -11.85 27.22 -17.51
CA THR A 501 -11.35 28.38 -18.28
C THR A 501 -9.82 28.43 -18.29
N ARG A 502 -9.20 28.37 -17.10
CA ARG A 502 -7.74 28.36 -16.95
C ARG A 502 -7.09 27.18 -17.68
N ALA A 503 -7.69 25.99 -17.60
CA ALA A 503 -7.16 24.81 -18.28
C ALA A 503 -7.22 24.94 -19.82
N ILE A 504 -8.31 25.50 -20.37
CA ILE A 504 -8.43 25.77 -21.81
C ILE A 504 -7.40 26.80 -22.26
N GLU A 505 -7.22 27.88 -21.50
CA GLU A 505 -6.23 28.92 -21.80
C GLU A 505 -4.80 28.39 -21.74
N GLN A 506 -4.47 27.60 -20.71
CA GLN A 506 -3.17 26.94 -20.58
C GLN A 506 -2.91 26.00 -21.74
N ALA A 507 -3.89 25.17 -22.13
CA ALA A 507 -3.72 24.24 -23.22
C ALA A 507 -3.52 24.94 -24.57
N ARG A 508 -4.13 26.11 -24.80
CA ARG A 508 -3.83 26.95 -25.98
C ARG A 508 -2.39 27.45 -26.00
N GLN A 509 -1.84 27.78 -24.84
CA GLN A 509 -0.46 28.25 -24.72
C GLN A 509 0.54 27.10 -24.93
N GLU A 510 0.25 25.91 -24.37
CA GLU A 510 1.11 24.74 -24.48
C GLU A 510 1.05 24.10 -25.88
N PHE A 511 -0.10 24.15 -26.56
CA PHE A 511 -0.33 23.55 -27.87
C PHE A 511 -0.84 24.58 -28.90
N PRO A 512 -0.01 25.58 -29.29
CA PRO A 512 -0.45 26.68 -30.15
C PRO A 512 -0.84 26.24 -31.57
N ASN A 513 -0.33 25.09 -32.02
CA ASN A 513 -0.58 24.55 -33.36
C ASN A 513 -1.75 23.53 -33.39
N ASP A 514 -2.38 23.26 -32.26
CA ASP A 514 -3.47 22.30 -32.12
C ASP A 514 -4.54 22.93 -31.21
N PRO A 515 -5.54 23.65 -31.77
CA PRO A 515 -6.49 24.39 -30.96
C PRO A 515 -7.42 23.43 -30.19
N PRO A 516 -7.79 23.77 -28.94
CA PRO A 516 -8.67 22.91 -28.15
C PRO A 516 -10.05 22.69 -28.80
N ASP A 517 -10.46 21.43 -28.95
CA ASP A 517 -11.82 21.06 -29.31
C ASP A 517 -12.76 21.28 -28.10
N LEU A 518 -13.39 22.45 -28.06
CA LEU A 518 -14.25 22.87 -26.96
C LEU A 518 -15.47 21.95 -26.75
N GLU A 519 -16.02 21.33 -27.80
CA GLU A 519 -17.13 20.40 -27.64
C GLU A 519 -16.66 19.08 -27.01
N ALA A 520 -15.48 18.57 -27.41
CA ALA A 520 -14.89 17.41 -26.76
C ALA A 520 -14.52 17.67 -25.30
N ILE A 521 -14.01 18.86 -25.01
CA ILE A 521 -13.77 19.31 -23.65
C ILE A 521 -15.06 19.29 -22.84
N GLY A 522 -16.16 19.79 -23.40
CA GLY A 522 -17.48 19.78 -22.77
C GLY A 522 -18.01 18.41 -22.40
N ARG A 523 -17.83 17.41 -23.28
CA ARG A 523 -18.23 16.03 -23.01
C ARG A 523 -17.53 15.46 -21.77
N GLY A 524 -16.20 15.58 -21.72
CA GLY A 524 -15.41 15.10 -20.58
C GLY A 524 -15.63 15.93 -19.31
N ALA A 525 -15.68 17.25 -19.42
CA ALA A 525 -15.82 18.15 -18.28
C ALA A 525 -17.15 17.94 -17.54
N TRP A 526 -18.23 17.61 -18.25
CA TRP A 526 -19.51 17.27 -17.63
C TRP A 526 -19.43 16.00 -16.79
N ILE A 527 -18.74 14.96 -17.29
CA ILE A 527 -18.50 13.72 -16.53
C ILE A 527 -17.71 14.02 -15.26
N VAL A 528 -16.60 14.76 -15.36
CA VAL A 528 -15.77 15.18 -14.20
C VAL A 528 -16.56 16.02 -13.20
N CYS A 529 -17.51 16.83 -13.67
CA CYS A 529 -18.45 17.60 -12.84
C CYS A 529 -19.58 16.75 -12.26
N GLU A 530 -19.40 15.42 -12.12
CA GLU A 530 -20.41 14.48 -11.65
C GLU A 530 -21.75 14.61 -12.40
N ARG A 531 -21.69 14.92 -13.71
CA ARG A 531 -22.87 15.11 -14.56
C ARG A 531 -23.73 16.33 -14.15
N SER A 532 -23.12 17.30 -13.47
CA SER A 532 -23.77 18.55 -13.03
C SER A 532 -23.46 19.72 -13.96
N PHE A 533 -24.50 20.27 -14.59
CA PHE A 533 -24.39 21.51 -15.38
C PHE A 533 -24.04 22.73 -14.52
N SER A 534 -24.51 22.78 -13.27
CA SER A 534 -24.19 23.89 -12.35
C SER A 534 -22.70 23.92 -11.99
N CYS A 535 -22.09 22.75 -11.80
CA CYS A 535 -20.63 22.65 -11.63
C CYS A 535 -19.91 23.16 -12.88
N LEU A 536 -20.36 22.74 -14.07
CA LEU A 536 -19.73 23.13 -15.33
C LEU A 536 -19.84 24.64 -15.60
N GLU A 537 -20.99 25.25 -15.33
CA GLU A 537 -21.20 26.69 -15.44
C GLU A 537 -20.24 27.48 -14.55
N THR A 538 -20.08 27.03 -13.30
CA THR A 538 -19.13 27.63 -12.34
C THR A 538 -17.69 27.43 -12.80
N ALA A 539 -17.37 26.29 -13.40
CA ALA A 539 -16.05 25.98 -13.94
C ALA A 539 -15.67 26.85 -15.14
N LEU A 540 -16.66 27.26 -15.93
CA LEU A 540 -16.53 28.09 -17.12
C LEU A 540 -16.52 29.59 -16.83
N GLU A 541 -16.53 30.00 -15.56
CA GLU A 541 -16.47 31.42 -15.20
C GLU A 541 -15.28 32.10 -15.90
N LYS A 542 -15.53 33.27 -16.49
CA LYS A 542 -14.57 34.09 -17.25
C LYS A 542 -14.21 33.57 -18.65
N LEU A 543 -14.74 32.43 -19.10
CA LEU A 543 -14.60 32.02 -20.51
C LEU A 543 -15.54 32.88 -21.39
N PRO A 544 -15.11 33.34 -22.58
CA PRO A 544 -15.98 34.06 -23.51
C PRO A 544 -17.26 33.27 -23.84
N THR A 545 -18.39 33.96 -23.94
CA THR A 545 -19.74 33.35 -24.04
C THR A 545 -19.88 32.41 -25.24
N ASP A 546 -19.32 32.77 -26.38
CA ASP A 546 -19.29 31.96 -27.60
C ASP A 546 -18.57 30.63 -27.38
N GLN A 547 -17.45 30.66 -26.65
CA GLN A 547 -16.65 29.48 -26.32
C GLN A 547 -17.32 28.64 -25.22
N ALA A 548 -17.88 29.28 -24.20
CA ALA A 548 -18.65 28.62 -23.15
C ALA A 548 -19.86 27.86 -23.74
N ASN A 549 -20.52 28.43 -24.75
CA ASN A 549 -21.61 27.76 -25.46
C ASN A 549 -21.16 26.48 -26.17
N LEU A 550 -19.96 26.47 -26.79
CA LEU A 550 -19.41 25.26 -27.43
C LEU A 550 -19.13 24.17 -26.40
N VAL A 551 -18.55 24.53 -25.25
CA VAL A 551 -18.33 23.57 -24.15
C VAL A 551 -19.67 23.03 -23.63
N MET A 552 -20.65 23.90 -23.39
CA MET A 552 -21.97 23.49 -22.93
C MET A 552 -22.72 22.62 -23.94
N ASN A 553 -22.53 22.84 -25.25
CA ASN A 553 -23.10 21.99 -26.30
C ASN A 553 -22.51 20.58 -26.26
N GLY A 554 -21.19 20.47 -26.07
CA GLY A 554 -20.53 19.19 -25.83
C GLY A 554 -21.12 18.43 -24.64
N ALA A 555 -21.27 19.11 -23.50
CA ALA A 555 -21.87 18.56 -22.28
C ALA A 555 -23.33 18.08 -22.49
N LYS A 556 -24.15 18.87 -23.19
CA LYS A 556 -25.55 18.51 -23.52
C LYS A 556 -25.64 17.27 -24.41
N LYS A 557 -24.76 17.17 -25.43
CA LYS A 557 -24.68 15.97 -26.29
C LYS A 557 -24.38 14.73 -25.45
N GLU A 558 -23.46 14.84 -24.50
CA GLU A 558 -23.12 13.73 -23.60
C GLU A 558 -24.27 13.37 -22.64
N SER A 559 -24.91 14.37 -22.04
CA SER A 559 -26.07 14.19 -21.16
C SER A 559 -27.19 13.42 -21.83
N TRP A 560 -27.53 13.78 -23.07
CA TRP A 560 -28.58 13.10 -23.83
C TRP A 560 -28.25 11.64 -24.14
N HIS A 561 -26.98 11.33 -24.42
CA HIS A 561 -26.53 9.95 -24.56
C HIS A 561 -26.64 9.16 -23.25
N TRP A 562 -26.28 9.78 -22.12
CA TRP A 562 -26.36 9.14 -20.81
C TRP A 562 -27.80 8.82 -20.40
N GLU A 563 -28.73 9.75 -20.59
CA GLU A 563 -30.16 9.56 -20.34
C GLU A 563 -30.74 8.39 -21.14
N LYS A 564 -30.36 8.27 -22.42
CA LYS A 564 -30.79 7.14 -23.26
C LYS A 564 -30.32 5.80 -22.73
N ILE A 565 -29.10 5.71 -22.21
CA ILE A 565 -28.54 4.47 -21.66
C ILE A 565 -29.28 4.08 -20.37
N LEU A 566 -29.57 5.04 -19.50
CA LEU A 566 -30.32 4.79 -18.25
C LEU A 566 -31.76 4.31 -18.52
N VAL A 567 -32.44 4.88 -19.52
CA VAL A 567 -33.80 4.47 -19.92
C VAL A 567 -33.83 3.07 -20.54
N VAL A 568 -32.80 2.66 -21.26
CA VAL A 568 -32.70 1.30 -21.83
C VAL A 568 -32.44 0.26 -20.73
N ASN A 569 -31.60 0.57 -19.74
CA ASN A 569 -31.31 -0.34 -18.64
C ASN A 569 -32.50 -0.50 -17.68
N GLN A 570 -33.34 0.52 -17.50
CA GLN A 570 -34.59 0.42 -16.72
C GLN A 570 -35.71 -0.39 -17.39
N LYS A 571 -35.62 -0.64 -18.71
CA LYS A 571 -36.60 -1.48 -19.43
C LYS A 571 -36.22 -2.96 -19.50
N ASN A 572 -34.97 -3.29 -19.17
CA ASN A 572 -34.41 -4.64 -19.20
C ASN A 572 -34.23 -5.26 -17.80
N HIS A 573 -34.64 -4.53 -16.75
CA HIS A 573 -34.91 -5.02 -15.41
C HIS A 573 -36.41 -4.91 -15.14
#